data_AF-A0A5R2MS26-F1
#
_entry.id   AF-A0A5R2MS26-F1
#
_cell.length_a   1.000
_cell.length_b   1.000
_cell.length_c   1.000
_cell.angle_alpha   90.00
_cell.angle_beta   90.00
_cell.angle_gamma   90.00
#
_symmetry.space_group_name_H-M   'P 1'
#
loop_
_entity.id
_entity.type
_entity.pdbx_description
1 polymer ?
#
loop_
_entity_poly.entity_id
_entity_poly.type
_entity_poly.pdbx_seq_one_letter_code
_entity_poly.pdbx_strand_id
1 'polypeptide(L)'
;VTVYTPFILRPLLAAFSLVDRGQIEAASVLGARPFRIVRQVILPAAVPALIAGGSLCLLLTVNEFGIVLFIGAKGVITLPLLIYGKAIQESAYQ
;
A
#
# COMPACT_ATOMS: atom_id res chain seq x y z
N VAL A 1 -8.60 7.55 0.90
CA VAL A 1 -7.13 7.78 0.93
C VAL A 1 -6.59 7.56 2.33
N THR A 2 -7.05 8.32 3.33
CA THR A 2 -6.52 8.31 4.72
C THR A 2 -6.48 6.97 5.46
N VAL A 3 -7.40 6.03 5.18
CA VAL A 3 -7.52 4.77 5.95
C VAL A 3 -6.28 3.87 5.82
N TYR A 4 -5.74 3.71 4.61
CA TYR A 4 -4.61 2.78 4.35
C TYR A 4 -3.25 3.49 4.24
N THR A 5 -3.25 4.81 4.07
CA THR A 5 -2.05 5.66 4.00
C THR A 5 -0.96 5.33 5.03
N PRO A 6 -1.24 5.20 6.35
CA PRO A 6 -0.18 4.97 7.34
C PRO A 6 0.51 3.61 7.18
N PHE A 7 -0.18 2.61 6.62
CA PHE A 7 0.38 1.27 6.39
C PHE A 7 1.40 1.25 5.26
N ILE A 8 1.33 2.21 4.33
CA ILE A 8 2.31 2.39 3.25
C ILE A 8 3.41 3.35 3.71
N LEU A 9 3.04 4.47 4.35
CA LEU A 9 4.00 5.51 4.73
C LEU A 9 4.99 5.06 5.80
N ARG A 10 4.57 4.28 6.79
CA ARG A 10 5.47 3.86 7.88
C ARG A 10 6.65 3.01 7.36
N PRO A 11 6.42 1.92 6.59
CA PRO A 11 7.51 1.17 5.97
C PRO A 11 8.39 2.01 5.05
N LEU A 12 7.79 2.92 4.27
CA LEU A 12 8.53 3.82 3.39
C LEU A 12 9.46 4.76 4.16
N LEU A 13 8.97 5.41 5.20
CA LEU A 13 9.76 6.31 6.04
C LEU A 13 10.88 5.55 6.75
N ALA A 14 10.61 4.34 7.23
CA ALA A 14 11.62 3.47 7.80
C ALA A 14 12.70 3.12 6.76
N ALA A 15 12.32 2.74 5.55
CA ALA A 15 13.27 2.43 4.48
C ALA A 15 14.13 3.64 4.09
N PHE A 16 13.54 4.83 4.01
CA PHE A 16 14.30 6.06 3.76
C PHE A 16 15.24 6.42 4.91
N SER A 17 14.88 6.14 6.16
CA SER A 17 15.76 6.37 7.32
C SER A 17 17.00 5.49 7.33
N LEU A 18 16.99 4.37 6.60
CA LEU A 18 18.10 3.45 6.46
C LEU A 18 19.06 3.81 5.31
N VAL A 19 18.68 4.77 4.45
CA VAL A 19 19.55 5.22 3.35
C VAL A 19 20.69 6.04 3.93
N ASP A 20 21.92 5.55 3.75
CA ASP A 20 23.12 6.24 4.21
C ASP A 20 23.38 7.51 3.38
N ARG A 21 23.62 8.62 4.08
CA ARG A 21 23.99 9.90 3.46
C ARG A 21 25.31 9.81 2.71
N GLY A 22 26.23 8.95 3.16
CA GLY A 22 27.50 8.71 2.48
C GLY A 22 27.35 8.21 1.04
N GLN A 23 26.31 7.40 0.76
CA GLN A 23 26.04 6.94 -0.61
C GLN A 23 25.57 8.08 -1.53
N ILE A 24 24.82 9.04 -0.99
CA ILE A 24 24.32 10.21 -1.73
C ILE A 24 25.48 11.18 -2.01
N GLU A 25 26.34 11.41 -1.02
CA GLU A 25 27.53 12.26 -1.14
C GLU A 25 28.56 11.65 -2.10
N ALA A 26 28.81 10.35 -2.03
CA ALA A 26 29.70 9.67 -2.99
C ALA A 26 29.17 9.79 -4.43
N ALA A 27 27.87 9.60 -4.63
CA ALA A 27 27.26 9.76 -5.95
C ALA A 27 27.34 11.20 -6.47
N SER A 28 27.20 12.21 -5.60
CA SER A 28 27.29 13.62 -6.00
C SER A 28 28.72 14.02 -6.35
N VAL A 29 29.73 13.56 -5.61
CA VAL A 29 31.16 13.76 -5.91
C VAL A 29 31.54 13.12 -7.25
N LEU A 30 30.94 11.99 -7.61
CA LEU A 30 31.11 11.33 -8.91
C LEU A 30 30.34 12.03 -10.06
N GLY A 31 29.73 13.20 -9.81
CA GLY A 31 29.03 14.01 -10.81
C GLY A 31 27.59 13.54 -11.11
N ALA A 32 26.99 12.70 -10.27
CA ALA A 32 25.60 12.30 -10.45
C ALA A 32 24.64 13.48 -10.21
N ARG A 33 23.72 13.71 -11.16
CA ARG A 33 22.63 14.68 -11.01
C ARG A 33 21.56 14.17 -10.02
N PRO A 34 20.78 15.03 -9.34
CA PRO A 34 19.79 14.62 -8.34
C PRO A 34 18.81 13.52 -8.81
N PHE A 35 18.33 13.61 -10.06
CA PHE A 35 17.46 12.59 -10.63
C PHE A 35 18.12 11.22 -10.75
N ARG A 36 19.42 11.18 -11.06
CA ARG A 36 20.20 9.93 -11.13
C ARG A 36 20.35 9.31 -9.74
N ILE A 37 20.62 10.13 -8.71
CA ILE A 37 20.70 9.69 -7.31
C ILE A 37 19.36 9.10 -6.85
N VAL A 38 18.24 9.79 -7.13
CA VAL A 38 16.90 9.28 -6.80
C VAL A 38 16.66 7.93 -7.45
N ARG A 39 16.93 7.80 -8.76
CA ARG A 39 16.63 6.57 -9.50
C ARG A 39 17.56 5.40 -9.16
N GLN A 40 18.82 5.66 -8.83
CA GLN A 40 19.85 4.63 -8.65
C GLN A 40 20.15 4.28 -7.19
N VAL A 41 19.85 5.18 -6.24
CA VAL A 41 20.14 4.96 -4.81
C VAL A 41 18.83 4.87 -4.03
N ILE A 42 18.01 5.94 -4.09
CA ILE A 42 16.84 6.07 -3.22
C ILE A 42 15.71 5.11 -3.64
N LEU A 43 15.39 5.07 -4.93
CA LEU A 43 14.31 4.24 -5.47
C LEU A 43 14.53 2.74 -5.22
N PRO A 44 15.68 2.12 -5.58
CA PRO A 44 15.90 0.70 -5.31
C PRO A 44 15.90 0.37 -3.81
N ALA A 45 16.35 1.28 -2.95
CA ALA A 45 16.24 1.11 -1.50
C ALA A 45 14.79 1.15 -1.00
N ALA A 46 13.91 1.92 -1.64
CA ALA A 46 12.50 2.04 -1.28
C ALA A 46 11.61 0.92 -1.86
N VAL A 47 12.03 0.27 -2.95
CA VAL A 47 11.25 -0.79 -3.64
C VAL A 47 10.79 -1.91 -2.70
N PRO A 48 11.65 -2.51 -1.85
CA PRO A 48 11.21 -3.56 -0.93
C PRO A 48 10.09 -3.10 0.02
N ALA A 49 10.20 -1.87 0.54
CA ALA A 49 9.18 -1.29 1.42
C ALA A 49 7.90 -0.94 0.68
N LEU A 50 8.00 -0.48 -0.57
CA LEU A 50 6.84 -0.23 -1.44
C LEU A 50 6.09 -1.52 -1.75
N ILE A 51 6.79 -2.61 -2.04
CA ILE A 51 6.17 -3.92 -2.29
C ILE A 51 5.48 -4.40 -1.01
N ALA A 52 6.16 -4.38 0.14
CA ALA A 52 5.59 -4.82 1.40
C ALA A 52 4.35 -4.00 1.81
N GLY A 53 4.46 -2.66 1.80
CA GLY A 53 3.35 -1.76 2.13
C GLY A 53 2.20 -1.84 1.11
N GLY A 54 2.53 -1.99 -0.18
CA GLY A 54 1.56 -2.14 -1.26
C GLY A 54 0.79 -3.46 -1.16
N SER A 55 1.46 -4.57 -0.87
CA SER A 55 0.83 -5.87 -0.65
C SER A 55 -0.10 -5.84 0.56
N LEU A 56 0.31 -5.21 1.66
CA LEU A 56 -0.53 -5.06 2.85
C LEU A 56 -1.76 -4.19 2.54
N CYS A 57 -1.57 -3.07 1.84
CA CYS A 57 -2.69 -2.22 1.42
C CYS A 57 -3.67 -2.98 0.54
N LEU A 58 -3.18 -3.74 -0.44
CA LEU A 58 -4.02 -4.56 -1.31
C LEU A 58 -4.85 -5.55 -0.49
N LEU A 59 -4.21 -6.30 0.42
CA LEU A 59 -4.88 -7.26 1.29
C LEU A 59 -5.98 -6.59 2.12
N LEU A 60 -5.70 -5.44 2.72
CA LEU A 60 -6.67 -4.70 3.53
C LEU A 60 -7.85 -4.20 2.69
N THR A 61 -7.58 -3.67 1.48
CA THR A 61 -8.65 -3.18 0.60
C THR A 61 -9.55 -4.30 0.06
N VAL A 62 -8.98 -5.48 -0.24
CA VAL A 62 -9.75 -6.62 -0.75
C VAL A 62 -10.64 -7.24 0.35
N ASN A 63 -10.18 -7.20 1.60
CA ASN A 63 -10.96 -7.65 2.76
C ASN A 63 -11.95 -6.61 3.28
N GLU A 64 -12.06 -5.45 2.64
CA GLU A 64 -12.91 -4.39 3.14
C GLU A 64 -14.39 -4.73 2.95
N PHE A 65 -15.08 -4.85 4.09
CA PHE A 65 -16.51 -5.14 4.15
C PHE A 65 -17.30 -3.96 4.72
N GLY A 66 -16.83 -3.36 5.82
CA GLY A 66 -17.59 -2.34 6.55
C GLY A 66 -17.82 -1.09 5.70
N ILE A 67 -16.77 -0.56 5.09
CA ILE A 67 -16.90 0.64 4.26
C ILE A 67 -17.82 0.39 3.06
N VAL A 68 -17.70 -0.78 2.42
CA VAL A 68 -18.51 -1.13 1.25
C VAL A 68 -19.98 -1.36 1.63
N LEU A 69 -20.24 -1.97 2.79
CA LEU A 69 -21.61 -2.20 3.27
C LEU A 69 -22.35 -0.90 3.60
N PHE A 70 -21.68 0.04 4.26
CA PHE A 70 -22.34 1.27 4.74
C PHE A 70 -22.29 2.44 3.76
N ILE A 71 -21.21 2.56 2.97
CA ILE A 71 -20.91 3.74 2.12
C ILE A 71 -20.81 3.34 0.64
N GLY A 72 -20.78 2.05 0.32
CA GLY A 72 -20.60 1.56 -1.05
C GLY A 72 -21.68 2.03 -2.03
N ALA A 73 -21.30 2.15 -3.31
CA ALA A 73 -22.23 2.53 -4.37
C ALA A 73 -23.08 1.34 -4.85
N LYS A 74 -24.30 1.63 -5.32
CA LYS A 74 -25.19 0.62 -5.90
C LYS A 74 -24.51 -0.10 -7.07
N GLY A 75 -24.44 -1.43 -7.00
CA GLY A 75 -23.81 -2.27 -8.03
C GLY A 75 -22.33 -2.61 -7.75
N VAL A 76 -21.72 -2.05 -6.70
CA VAL A 76 -20.39 -2.49 -6.26
C VAL A 76 -20.57 -3.68 -5.33
N ILE A 77 -20.25 -4.87 -5.85
CA ILE A 77 -20.38 -6.12 -5.15
C ILE A 77 -18.98 -6.71 -4.97
N THR A 78 -18.47 -6.67 -3.74
CA THR A 78 -17.18 -7.27 -3.38
C THR A 78 -17.35 -8.70 -2.90
N LEU A 79 -16.26 -9.47 -2.91
CA LEU A 79 -16.27 -10.87 -2.46
C LEU A 79 -16.83 -11.03 -1.04
N PRO A 80 -16.43 -10.23 -0.03
CA PRO A 80 -16.99 -10.33 1.32
C PRO A 80 -18.49 -10.03 1.36
N LEU A 81 -18.95 -9.05 0.57
CA LEU A 81 -20.37 -8.66 0.51
C LEU A 81 -21.23 -9.76 -0.14
N LEU A 82 -20.71 -10.46 -1.14
CA LEU A 82 -21.38 -11.63 -1.74
C LEU A 82 -21.57 -12.76 -0.74
N ILE A 83 -20.50 -13.09 -0.01
CA ILE A 83 -20.54 -14.16 0.99
C ILE A 83 -21.57 -13.81 2.06
N TYR A 84 -21.56 -12.57 2.56
CA TYR A 84 -22.54 -12.09 3.53
C TYR A 84 -23.99 -12.14 3.00
N GLY A 85 -24.22 -11.64 1.79
CA GLY A 85 -25.55 -11.65 1.18
C GLY A 85 -26.09 -13.07 0.97
N LYS A 86 -25.23 -14.01 0.55
CA LYS A 86 -25.59 -15.42 0.41
C LYS A 86 -25.89 -16.08 1.76
N ALA A 87 -25.08 -15.83 2.78
CA ALA A 87 -25.28 -16.40 4.12
C ALA A 87 -26.62 -15.96 4.75
N ILE A 88 -26.98 -14.70 4.60
CA ILE A 88 -28.27 -14.19 5.11
C ILE A 88 -29.43 -14.78 4.33
N GLN A 89 -29.33 -14.85 3.00
CA GLN A 89 -30.39 -15.41 2.18
C GLN A 89 -30.66 -16.88 2.54
N GLU A 90 -29.61 -17.69 2.69
CA GLU A 90 -29.75 -19.10 3.09
C GLU A 90 -30.40 -19.25 4.48
N SER A 91 -30.02 -18.39 5.43
CA SER A 91 -30.64 -18.36 6.77
C SER A 91 -32.11 -17.92 6.76
N ALA A 92 -32.53 -17.12 5.77
CA ALA A 92 -33.91 -16.64 5.64
C ALA A 92 -34.83 -17.64 4.90
N TYR A 93 -34.26 -18.65 4.24
CA TYR A 93 -35.00 -19.72 3.55
C TYR A 93 -35.10 -21.02 4.37
N GLN A 94 -34.43 -21.10 5.51
CA GLN A 94 -34.60 -22.16 6.52
C GLN A 94 -35.59 -21.73 7.59
#